data_AF-K1S3Y2-F1
#
_entry.id   AF-K1S3Y2-F1
#
_cell.length_a   1.000
_cell.length_b   1.000
_cell.length_c   1.000
_cell.angle_alpha   90.00
_cell.angle_beta   90.00
_cell.angle_gamma   90.00
#
_symmetry.space_group_name_H-M   'P 1'
#
loop_
_entity.id
_entity.type
_entity.pdbx_description
1 polymer ?
#
loop_
_entity_poly.entity_id
_entity_poly.type
_entity_poly.pdbx_seq_one_letter_code
_entity_poly.pdbx_strand_id
1 'polypeptide(L)' 'PMIFSADSEITVRFSAYEDSGVSLSIDGNDDMDFKEGEIIKIRRSEQQLSIIDINGSSFYKAVHNKLMRPLK' A
#
# COMPACT_ATOMS: atom_id res chain seq x y z
N PRO A 1 1.87 -14.42 -1.21
CA PRO A 1 2.30 -13.04 -0.86
C PRO A 1 3.82 -12.96 -0.90
N MET A 2 4.37 -11.87 -1.43
CA MET A 2 5.81 -11.62 -1.45
C MET A 2 6.13 -10.57 -0.40
N ILE A 3 7.19 -10.80 0.38
CA ILE A 3 7.68 -9.84 1.38
C ILE A 3 9.07 -9.40 0.91
N PHE A 4 9.21 -8.11 0.64
CA PHE A 4 10.47 -7.50 0.20
C PHE A 4 11.12 -6.74 1.37
N SER A 5 12.44 -6.51 1.28
CA SER A 5 13.09 -5.56 2.17
C SER A 5 12.54 -4.15 1.93
N ALA A 6 12.41 -3.36 2.98
CA ALA A 6 12.02 -1.95 2.86
C ALA A 6 13.05 -1.12 2.07
N ASP A 7 14.30 -1.57 1.95
CA ASP A 7 15.33 -0.91 1.16
C ASP A 7 15.29 -1.26 -0.34
N SER A 8 14.42 -2.20 -0.74
CA SER A 8 14.28 -2.58 -2.14
C SER A 8 13.38 -1.59 -2.91
N GLU A 9 13.76 -1.27 -4.15
CA GLU A 9 12.88 -0.60 -5.11
C GLU A 9 12.09 -1.64 -5.88
N ILE A 10 10.75 -1.50 -5.89
CA ILE A 10 9.86 -2.32 -6.72
C ILE A 10 9.53 -1.50 -7.97
N THR A 11 9.79 -2.08 -9.13
CA THR A 11 9.43 -1.49 -10.42
C THR A 11 8.23 -2.22 -11.00
N VAL A 12 7.16 -1.48 -11.31
CA VAL A 12 5.98 -1.99 -12.00
C VAL A 12 5.89 -1.36 -13.38
N ARG A 13 5.65 -2.20 -14.38
CA ARG A 13 5.38 -1.80 -15.76
C ARG A 13 4.16 -2.57 -16.22
N PHE A 14 3.40 -1.98 -17.12
CA PHE A 14 2.34 -2.69 -17.81
C PHE A 14 2.53 -2.60 -19.32
N SER A 15 1.98 -3.59 -20.01
CA SER A 15 1.78 -3.55 -21.45
C SER A 15 0.29 -3.71 -21.71
N ALA A 16 -0.27 -2.86 -22.55
CA ALA A 16 -1.69 -2.82 -22.80
C ALA A 16 -2.12 -3.99 -23.68
N TYR A 17 -3.28 -4.57 -23.38
CA TYR A 17 -3.95 -5.55 -24.22
C TYR A 17 -5.42 -5.12 -24.42
N GLU A 18 -5.89 -5.06 -25.67
CA GLU A 18 -7.29 -4.76 -26.04
C GLU A 18 -7.95 -3.65 -25.19
N ASP A 19 -7.47 -2.40 -25.32
CA ASP A 19 -7.98 -1.21 -24.63
C ASP A 19 -8.00 -1.29 -23.08
N SER A 20 -7.22 -2.20 -22.48
CA SER A 20 -7.05 -2.23 -21.03
C SER A 20 -6.34 -0.97 -20.49
N GLY A 21 -6.91 -0.42 -19.43
CA GLY A 21 -6.33 0.64 -18.62
C GLY A 21 -5.87 0.14 -17.27
N VAL A 22 -4.86 0.78 -16.71
CA VAL A 22 -4.43 0.57 -15.32
C VAL A 22 -4.56 1.89 -14.58
N SER A 23 -5.14 1.84 -13.38
CA SER A 23 -5.14 2.97 -12.46
C SER A 23 -4.29 2.66 -11.23
N LEU A 24 -3.75 3.71 -10.64
CA LEU A 24 -3.01 3.66 -9.39
C LEU A 24 -3.66 4.61 -8.37
N SER A 25 -3.91 4.13 -7.17
CA SER A 25 -4.28 4.99 -6.03
C SER A 25 -3.28 4.83 -4.89
N ILE A 26 -3.06 5.93 -4.16
CA ILE A 26 -2.22 5.96 -2.96
C ILE A 26 -3.15 6.10 -1.76
N ASP A 27 -3.08 5.15 -0.83
CA ASP A 27 -3.94 5.08 0.37
C ASP A 27 -5.46 5.09 0.08
N GLY A 28 -5.86 4.73 -1.14
CA GLY A 28 -7.27 4.73 -1.56
C GLY A 28 -7.85 6.12 -1.85
N ASN A 29 -7.00 7.12 -2.07
CA ASN A 29 -7.40 8.43 -2.60
C ASN A 29 -7.73 8.35 -4.10
N ASP A 30 -7.90 9.52 -4.74
CA ASP A 30 -8.21 9.65 -6.16
C ASP A 30 -7.28 8.82 -7.06
N ASP A 31 -7.89 8.22 -8.09
CA ASP A 31 -7.19 7.41 -9.06
C ASP A 31 -6.31 8.27 -9.98
N MET A 32 -5.11 7.77 -10.24
CA MET A 32 -4.20 8.28 -11.24
C MET A 32 -4.17 7.33 -12.43
N ASP A 33 -4.36 7.86 -13.64
CA ASP A 33 -4.18 7.09 -14.87
C ASP A 33 -2.71 6.66 -15.01
N PHE A 34 -2.47 5.38 -15.26
CA PHE A 34 -1.17 4.83 -15.56
C PHE A 34 -1.14 4.35 -17.02
N LYS A 35 -0.29 4.98 -17.85
CA LYS A 35 -0.25 4.78 -19.30
C LYS A 35 0.86 3.85 -19.75
N GLU A 36 0.66 3.19 -20.89
CA GLU A 36 1.63 2.22 -21.40
C GLU A 36 2.99 2.91 -21.64
N GLY A 37 4.06 2.25 -21.23
CA GLY A 37 5.42 2.80 -21.28
C GLY A 37 5.83 3.61 -20.05
N GLU A 38 4.89 4.00 -19.18
CA GLU A 38 5.23 4.59 -17.88
C GLU A 38 5.75 3.53 -16.91
N ILE A 39 6.46 3.99 -15.88
CA ILE A 39 7.10 3.13 -14.88
C ILE A 39 6.72 3.62 -13.49
N ILE A 40 6.13 2.74 -12.68
CA ILE A 40 5.91 2.99 -11.26
C ILE A 40 7.12 2.45 -10.50
N LYS A 41 7.71 3.30 -9.66
CA LYS A 41 8.79 2.93 -8.74
C LYS A 41 8.32 3.12 -7.31
N ILE A 42 8.20 2.01 -6.58
CA ILE A 42 7.82 2.00 -5.17
C ILE A 42 9.09 1.80 -4.35
N ARG A 43 9.39 2.77 -3.49
CA ARG A 43 10.57 2.76 -2.61
C ARG A 43 10.18 3.29 -1.23
N ARG A 44 10.99 3.00 -0.21
CA ARG A 44 10.84 3.66 1.10
C ARG A 44 10.98 5.18 0.94
N SER A 45 10.02 5.91 1.50
CA SER A 45 10.09 7.36 1.61
C SER A 45 11.21 7.79 2.56
N GLU A 46 11.87 8.90 2.27
CA GLU A 46 12.82 9.55 3.19
C GLU A 46 12.08 10.24 4.35
N GLN A 47 10.82 10.61 4.13
CA GLN A 47 9.97 11.20 5.15
C GLN A 47 9.31 10.11 5.99
N GLN A 48 9.22 10.36 7.29
CA GLN A 48 8.63 9.43 8.26
C GLN A 48 7.51 10.12 9.03
N LEU A 49 6.43 9.37 9.26
CA LEU A 49 5.36 9.81 10.15
C LEU A 49 5.70 9.43 11.58
N SER A 50 5.75 10.42 12.47
CA SER A 50 5.83 10.17 13.91
C SER A 50 4.42 9.94 14.45
N ILE A 51 4.17 8.74 14.96
CA ILE A 51 2.87 8.36 15.54
C ILE A 51 2.99 8.39 17.06
N ILE A 52 2.08 9.12 17.72
CA ILE A 52 1.96 9.15 19.18
C ILE A 52 0.84 8.18 19.59
N ASP A 53 1.17 7.17 20.38
CA ASP A 53 0.17 6.30 21.00
C ASP A 53 -0.19 6.83 22.39
N ILE A 54 -1.42 7.35 22.51
CA ILE A 54 -1.95 7.97 23.73
C ILE A 54 -2.40 6.89 24.74
N ASN A 55 -2.87 5.75 24.25
CA ASN A 55 -3.55 4.74 25.07
C ASN A 55 -2.68 3.51 25.36
N GLY A 56 -1.48 3.44 24.77
CA GLY A 56 -0.53 2.33 24.94
C GLY A 56 -1.10 1.00 24.44
N SER A 57 -2.03 1.03 23.49
CA SER A 57 -2.69 -0.19 23.02
C SER A 57 -1.79 -0.94 22.06
N SER A 58 -1.37 -2.15 22.43
CA SER A 58 -0.55 -3.02 21.58
C SER A 58 -1.23 -3.29 20.22
N PHE A 59 -0.41 -3.35 19.16
CA PHE A 59 -0.81 -3.75 17.81
C PHE A 59 -1.71 -5.00 17.81
N TYR A 60 -1.34 -6.04 18.57
CA TYR A 60 -2.10 -7.29 18.62
C TYR A 60 -3.49 -7.13 19.22
N LYS A 61 -3.66 -6.23 20.21
CA LYS A 61 -4.96 -5.90 20.79
C LYS A 61 -5.86 -5.22 19.77
N ALA A 62 -5.31 -4.29 18.98
CA ALA A 62 -6.04 -3.61 17.92
C ALA A 62 -6.49 -4.59 16.82
N VAL A 63 -5.60 -5.49 16.39
CA VAL A 63 -5.92 -6.54 15.40
C VAL A 63 -7.00 -7.47 15.92
N HIS A 64 -6.87 -7.96 17.16
CA HIS A 64 -7.85 -8.88 17.75
C HIS A 64 -9.26 -8.26 17.78
N ASN A 65 -9.37 -7.01 18.23
CA ASN A 65 -10.65 -6.33 18.35
C ASN A 65 -11.31 -6.02 17.00
N LYS A 66 -10.52 -5.70 15.97
CA LYS A 66 -11.04 -5.32 14.65
C LYS A 66 -11.41 -6.52 13.78
N LEU A 67 -10.62 -7.61 13.84
CA LEU A 67 -10.70 -8.69 12.86
C LEU A 67 -11.00 -10.07 13.47
N MET A 68 -10.64 -10.31 14.73
CA MET A 68 -10.68 -11.66 15.33
C MET A 68 -11.81 -11.85 16.34
N ARG A 69 -12.60 -10.80 16.62
CA ARG A 69 -13.81 -10.91 17.41
C ARG A 69 -14.94 -11.38 16.50
N PRO A 70 -15.53 -12.57 16.73
CA PRO A 70 -16.66 -13.04 15.93
C PRO A 70 -17.81 -12.03 16.04
N LEU A 71 -18.45 -11.72 14.91
CA LEU A 71 -19.73 -11.03 14.89
C LEU A 71 -20.75 -11.97 15.57
N LYS A 72 -21.11 -11.66 16.81
CA LYS A 72 -22.23 -12.31 17.50
C LYS A 72 -23.53 -11.61 17.14
#